data_AF-A0A2R6FSI4-F1
#
_entry.id   AF-A0A2R6FSI4-F1
#
_cell.length_a   1.000
_cell.length_b   1.000
_cell.length_c   1.000
_cell.angle_alpha   90.00
_cell.angle_beta   90.00
_cell.angle_gamma   90.00
#
_symmetry.space_group_name_H-M   'P 1'
#
loop_
_entity.id
_entity.type
_entity.pdbx_description
1 polymer ?
#
loop_
_entity_poly.entity_id
_entity_poly.type
_entity_poly.pdbx_seq_one_letter_code
_entity_poly.pdbx_strand_id
1 'polypeptide(L)' 'MYDIPDPTHGFEKAALAFMMYAGLALCVGAGAVWLGASYQIGLIAFCIAAIVLLGVFVPIFRRLIPDRVNHD' A
#
# COMPACT_ATOMS: atom_id res chain seq x y z
N MET A 1 -2.90 -33.57 -16.86
CA MET A 1 -3.13 -32.60 -15.78
C MET A 1 -2.75 -31.25 -16.32
N TYR A 2 -3.73 -30.35 -16.47
CA TYR A 2 -3.47 -28.97 -16.89
C TYR A 2 -3.04 -28.23 -15.63
N ASP A 3 -1.74 -27.97 -15.48
CA ASP A 3 -1.26 -27.03 -14.47
C ASP A 3 -1.86 -25.67 -14.85
N ILE A 4 -2.87 -25.25 -14.11
CA ILE A 4 -3.33 -23.87 -14.13
C ILE A 4 -2.23 -23.10 -13.40
N PRO A 5 -1.41 -22.27 -14.06
CA PRO A 5 -0.46 -21.45 -13.33
C PRO A 5 -1.30 -20.56 -12.41
N ASP A 6 -1.16 -20.77 -11.10
CA ASP A 6 -1.84 -20.01 -10.08
C ASP A 6 -1.50 -18.52 -10.31
N PRO A 7 -2.46 -17.63 -10.61
CA PRO A 7 -2.19 -16.27 -11.09
C PRO A 7 -1.59 -15.34 -10.00
N THR A 8 -1.24 -15.90 -8.84
CA THR A 8 -0.88 -15.18 -7.61
C THR A 8 0.63 -15.11 -7.36
N HIS A 9 1.44 -15.95 -8.00
CA HIS A 9 2.89 -16.11 -7.70
C HIS A 9 3.78 -14.87 -7.93
N GLY A 10 3.26 -13.78 -8.50
CA GLY A 10 3.98 -12.50 -8.66
C GLY A 10 3.48 -11.36 -7.78
N PHE A 11 2.29 -11.48 -7.18
CA PHE A 11 1.61 -10.35 -6.51
C PHE A 11 1.80 -10.30 -5.00
N GLU A 12 2.31 -11.36 -4.37
CA GLU A 12 2.50 -11.45 -2.91
C GLU A 12 3.34 -10.29 -2.36
N LYS A 13 4.42 -9.92 -3.05
CA LYS A 13 5.29 -8.83 -2.61
C LYS A 13 4.61 -7.47 -2.73
N ALA A 14 3.81 -7.27 -3.77
CA ALA A 14 3.01 -6.06 -3.94
C ALA A 14 1.89 -5.99 -2.88
N ALA A 15 1.25 -7.11 -2.57
CA ALA A 15 0.25 -7.21 -1.50
C ALA A 15 0.84 -6.89 -0.13
N LEU A 16 2.03 -7.44 0.19
CA LEU A 16 2.74 -7.13 1.42
C LEU A 16 3.12 -5.65 1.53
N ALA A 17 3.66 -5.06 0.44
CA ALA A 17 3.96 -3.64 0.40
C ALA A 17 2.71 -2.77 0.58
N PHE A 18 1.57 -3.20 0.03
CA PHE A 18 0.28 -2.53 0.21
C PHE A 18 -0.23 -2.62 1.65
N MET A 19 -0.12 -3.79 2.29
CA MET A 19 -0.48 -3.93 3.71
C MET A 19 0.39 -3.05 4.61
N MET A 20 1.70 -2.95 4.34
CA MET A 20 2.57 -2.03 5.08
C MET A 20 2.17 -0.57 4.87
N TYR A 21 1.89 -0.17 3.63
CA TYR A 21 1.41 1.17 3.30
C TYR A 21 0.09 1.50 4.03
N ALA A 22 -0.90 0.61 3.92
CA ALA A 22 -2.21 0.80 4.54
C ALA A 22 -2.11 0.82 6.07
N GLY A 23 -1.30 -0.06 6.65
CA GLY A 23 -1.03 -0.11 8.08
C GLY A 23 -0.40 1.18 8.60
N LEU A 24 0.63 1.70 7.93
CA LEU A 24 1.28 2.95 8.31
C LEU A 24 0.32 4.15 8.23
N ALA A 25 -0.44 4.27 7.15
CA ALA A 25 -1.43 5.34 7.02
C ALA A 25 -2.47 5.26 8.15
N LEU A 26 -2.96 4.05 8.45
CA LEU A 26 -3.95 3.81 9.50
C LEU A 26 -3.39 4.10 10.90
N CYS A 27 -2.13 3.75 11.17
CA CYS A 27 -1.43 4.08 12.42
C CYS A 27 -1.35 5.60 12.64
N VAL A 28 -1.11 6.38 11.58
CA VAL A 28 -1.05 7.85 11.69
C VAL A 28 -2.43 8.42 12.03
N GLY A 29 -3.47 7.98 11.33
CA GLY A 29 -4.85 8.40 11.61
C GLY A 29 -5.32 8.00 13.00
N ALA A 30 -5.12 6.73 13.37
CA ALA A 30 -5.47 6.21 14.69
C ALA A 30 -4.66 6.87 15.81
N GLY A 31 -3.36 7.11 15.61
CA GLY A 31 -2.51 7.81 16.56
C GLY A 31 -2.96 9.25 16.80
N ALA A 32 -3.36 9.96 15.75
CA ALA A 32 -3.90 11.32 15.88
C ALA A 32 -5.19 11.35 16.71
N VAL A 33 -6.12 10.41 16.46
CA VAL A 33 -7.35 10.30 17.26
C VAL A 33 -7.04 9.90 18.71
N TRP A 34 -6.08 8.99 18.93
CA TRP A 34 -5.67 8.54 20.26
C TRP A 34 -5.03 9.67 21.09
N LEU A 35 -4.36 10.61 20.45
CA LEU A 35 -3.82 11.84 21.04
C LEU A 35 -4.91 12.88 21.38
N GLY A 36 -6.18 12.58 21.16
CA GLY A 36 -7.31 13.46 21.45
C GLY A 36 -7.66 14.43 20.31
N ALA A 37 -7.11 14.24 19.11
CA ALA A 37 -7.56 15.01 17.95
C ALA A 37 -9.01 14.66 17.60
N SER A 38 -9.76 15.64 17.09
CA SER A 38 -11.10 15.38 16.59
C SER A 38 -11.07 14.41 15.41
N TYR A 39 -12.16 13.67 15.21
CA TYR A 39 -12.26 12.69 14.12
C TYR A 39 -11.95 13.30 12.74
N GLN A 40 -12.37 14.55 12.52
CA GLN A 40 -12.09 15.31 11.31
C GLN A 40 -10.58 15.53 11.11
N ILE A 41 -9.87 15.92 12.17
CA ILE A 41 -8.42 16.13 12.14
C ILE A 41 -7.68 14.80 11.94
N GLY A 42 -8.11 13.73 12.61
CA GLY A 42 -7.55 12.40 12.41
C GLY A 42 -7.70 11.89 10.97
N LEU A 43 -8.84 12.17 10.34
CA LEU A 43 -9.10 11.80 8.94
C LEU A 43 -8.26 12.64 7.97
N ILE A 44 -8.09 13.94 8.24
CA ILE A 44 -7.17 14.79 7.48
C ILE A 44 -5.72 14.30 7.62
N ALA A 45 -5.28 13.98 8.84
CA ALA A 45 -3.95 13.44 9.10
C ALA A 45 -3.71 12.10 8.38
N PHE A 46 -4.72 11.22 8.39
CA PHE A 46 -4.72 9.97 7.60
C PHE A 46 -4.55 10.25 6.10
N CYS A 47 -5.35 11.16 5.53
CA CYS A 47 -5.27 11.51 4.11
C CYS A 47 -3.90 12.09 3.73
N ILE A 48 -3.36 13.01 4.54
CA ILE A 48 -2.04 13.60 4.32
C ILE A 48 -0.96 12.51 4.38
N ALA A 49 -0.99 11.66 5.41
CA ALA A 49 -0.05 10.57 5.56
C ALA A 49 -0.11 9.61 4.37
N ALA A 50 -1.31 9.22 3.95
CA ALA A 50 -1.52 8.36 2.79
C ALA A 50 -0.91 8.96 1.50
N ILE A 51 -1.14 10.25 1.23
CA ILE A 51 -0.57 10.92 0.05
C ILE A 51 0.96 10.96 0.11
N VAL A 52 1.54 11.30 1.26
CA VAL A 52 2.99 11.36 1.44
C VAL A 52 3.62 9.97 1.28
N LEU A 53 3.03 8.96 1.93
CA LEU A 53 3.46 7.56 1.83
C LEU A 53 3.32 7.03 0.39
N LEU A 54 2.30 7.46 -0.35
CA LEU A 54 2.10 7.06 -1.74
C LEU A 54 3.31 7.47 -2.59
N GLY A 55 3.82 8.70 -2.44
CA GLY A 55 5.02 9.15 -3.15
C GLY A 55 6.24 8.26 -2.91
N VAL A 56 6.41 7.76 -1.69
CA VAL A 56 7.52 6.87 -1.30
C VAL A 56 7.30 5.43 -1.80
N PHE A 57 6.06 4.93 -1.72
CA PHE A 57 5.73 3.54 -2.06
C PHE A 57 5.47 3.31 -3.56
N VAL A 58 5.08 4.33 -4.33
CA VAL A 58 4.91 4.23 -5.80
C VAL A 58 6.12 3.63 -6.53
N PRO A 59 7.37 4.09 -6.31
CA PRO A 59 8.53 3.47 -6.97
C PRO A 59 8.76 2.02 -6.50
N ILE A 60 8.39 1.68 -5.26
CA ILE A 60 8.50 0.33 -4.71
C ILE A 60 7.47 -0.59 -5.39
N PHE A 61 6.21 -0.17 -5.50
CA PHE A 61 5.18 -0.90 -6.24
C PHE A 61 5.55 -1.08 -7.70
N ARG A 62 6.06 -0.03 -8.37
CA ARG A 62 6.52 -0.13 -9.76
C ARG A 62 7.66 -1.14 -9.95
N ARG A 63 8.56 -1.28 -8.97
CA ARG A 63 9.63 -2.30 -9.01
C ARG A 63 9.13 -3.71 -8.71
N LEU A 64 8.06 -3.83 -7.93
CA LEU A 64 7.51 -5.11 -7.47
C LEU A 64 6.50 -5.72 -8.44
N ILE A 65 5.87 -4.90 -9.29
CA ILE A 65 5.02 -5.38 -10.38
C ILE A 65 5.95 -5.79 -11.52
N PRO A 66 6.05 -7.09 -11.86
CA PRO A 66 6.85 -7.50 -13.00
C PRO A 66 6.28 -6.86 -14.27
N ASP A 67 7.13 -6.20 -15.04
CA ASP A 67 6.80 -5.66 -16.36
C ASP A 67 6.25 -6.81 -17.21
N ARG A 68 4.95 -6.76 -17.55
CA ARG A 68 4.35 -7.65 -18.55
C ARG A 68 4.71 -7.20 -19.98
N VAL A 69 5.93 -6.71 -20.18
CA VAL A 69 6.42 -6.21 -21.47
C VAL A 69 7.70 -6.97 -21.78
N ASN A 70 7.52 -8.15 -22.33
CA ASN A 70 8.41 -8.81 -23.29
C ASN A 70 7.73 -10.13 -23.67
N HIS A 71 6.69 -10.02 -24.51
CA HIS A 71 6.34 -11.09 -25.43
C HIS A 71 6.96 -10.68 -26.76
N ASP A 72 8.21 -11.10 -26.95
CA ASP A 72 8.80 -11.32 -28.27
C ASP A 72 8.08 -12.46 -28.99
#